data_AF-A0A2G9EHN2-F1
#
_entry.id   AF-A0A2G9EHN2-F1
#
_cell.length_a   1.000
_cell.length_b   1.000
_cell.length_c   1.000
_cell.angle_alpha   90.00
_cell.angle_beta   90.00
_cell.angle_gamma   90.00
#
_symmetry.space_group_name_H-M   'P 1'
#
loop_
_entity.id
_entity.type
_entity.pdbx_description
1 polymer ?
#
loop_
_entity_poly.entity_id
_entity_poly.type
_entity_poly.pdbx_seq_one_letter_code
_entity_poly.pdbx_strand_id
1 'polypeptide(L)'
;MKKIFISLIFLLVFTSCVLHVYRFTSVNYNNSKISISTGLVDAQKENSPLDYIWIYDKRDSSEKPHDVKILSSTIKIVSDGKEYTIATTPNSENIHIYKQGVIITDDFKAYIGKVQLDDGTIIDIPPLSFKKTVYVERYSVISDTINAGGRGKEIFSGTVEDYKKQKK
;
A
#
# COMPACT_ATOMS: atom_id res chain seq x y z
N MET A 1 -54.62 -3.08 4.27
CA MET A 1 -53.27 -3.65 4.44
C MET A 1 -52.56 -3.82 3.09
N LYS A 2 -52.19 -2.73 2.41
CA LYS A 2 -51.43 -2.77 1.14
C LYS A 2 -50.26 -1.77 1.10
N LYS A 3 -50.16 -0.86 2.07
CA LYS A 3 -49.15 0.23 2.09
C LYS A 3 -47.90 -0.08 2.92
N ILE A 4 -47.95 -1.07 3.82
CA ILE A 4 -46.82 -1.44 4.70
C ILE A 4 -45.83 -2.38 4.00
N PHE A 5 -46.28 -3.19 3.03
CA PHE A 5 -45.40 -4.13 2.31
C PHE A 5 -44.44 -3.46 1.32
N ILE A 6 -44.81 -2.30 0.76
CA ILE A 6 -43.95 -1.56 -0.19
C ILE A 6 -42.81 -0.82 0.54
N SER A 7 -43.03 -0.40 1.79
CA SER A 7 -42.01 0.29 2.61
C SER A 7 -40.83 -0.63 2.96
N LEU A 8 -41.08 -1.92 3.20
CA LEU A 8 -40.03 -2.89 3.53
C LEU A 8 -39.17 -3.25 2.31
N ILE A 9 -39.74 -3.25 1.11
CA ILE A 9 -39.03 -3.49 -0.16
C ILE A 9 -38.11 -2.30 -0.53
N PHE A 10 -38.48 -1.07 -0.14
CA PHE A 10 -37.62 0.11 -0.30
C PHE A 10 -36.50 0.22 0.75
N LEU A 11 -36.60 -0.48 1.89
CA LEU A 11 -35.48 -0.56 2.85
C LEU A 11 -34.39 -1.56 2.39
N LEU A 12 -34.74 -2.44 1.44
CA LEU A 12 -33.88 -3.46 0.84
C LEU A 12 -33.25 -2.99 -0.50
N VAL A 13 -33.17 -1.68 -0.77
CA VAL A 13 -32.15 -1.18 -1.72
C VAL A 13 -30.82 -1.19 -0.98
N PHE A 14 -30.31 -2.40 -0.78
CA PHE A 14 -29.05 -2.68 -0.13
C PHE A 14 -27.94 -1.89 -0.83
N THR A 15 -27.40 -0.90 -0.12
CA THR A 15 -26.27 -0.10 -0.60
C THR A 15 -25.06 -1.02 -0.74
N SER A 16 -24.73 -1.43 -1.96
CA SER A 16 -23.45 -2.10 -2.21
C SER A 16 -22.34 -1.07 -2.04
N CYS A 17 -21.58 -1.15 -0.95
CA CYS A 17 -20.39 -0.31 -0.78
C CYS A 17 -19.25 -0.88 -1.63
N VAL A 18 -18.53 0.02 -2.28
CA VAL A 18 -17.30 -0.32 -2.99
C VAL A 18 -16.15 0.26 -2.18
N LEU A 19 -15.23 -0.60 -1.75
CA LEU A 19 -14.01 -0.20 -1.07
C LEU A 19 -12.89 -0.07 -2.08
N HIS A 20 -12.15 1.02 -2.01
CA HIS A 20 -10.91 1.23 -2.76
C HIS A 20 -9.74 1.23 -1.78
N VAL A 21 -8.70 0.45 -2.09
CA VAL A 21 -7.45 0.43 -1.34
C VAL A 21 -6.32 0.72 -2.30
N TYR A 22 -5.76 1.91 -2.19
CA TYR A 22 -4.62 2.39 -2.95
C TYR A 22 -3.31 2.03 -2.25
N ARG A 23 -2.29 1.68 -3.04
CA ARG A 23 -0.95 1.36 -2.56
C ARG A 23 0.10 1.77 -3.59
N PHE A 24 1.35 1.89 -3.15
CA PHE A 24 2.48 1.89 -4.06
C PHE A 24 3.15 0.52 -4.06
N THR A 25 3.21 -0.10 -5.23
CA THR A 25 3.79 -1.43 -5.41
C THR A 25 5.09 -1.32 -6.19
N SER A 26 6.16 -1.90 -5.67
CA SER A 26 7.42 -2.01 -6.42
C SER A 26 7.24 -3.00 -7.57
N VAL A 27 7.63 -2.60 -8.78
CA VAL A 27 7.49 -3.45 -9.98
C VAL A 27 8.76 -4.20 -10.35
N ASN A 28 9.89 -3.87 -9.71
CA ASN A 28 11.21 -4.39 -10.07
C ASN A 28 12.01 -4.90 -8.88
N TYR A 29 11.35 -5.22 -7.76
CA TYR A 29 12.01 -5.72 -6.56
C TYR A 29 11.60 -7.15 -6.25
N ASN A 30 12.60 -8.04 -6.17
CA ASN A 30 12.44 -9.38 -5.62
C ASN A 30 13.73 -9.76 -4.88
N ASN A 31 13.59 -10.14 -3.61
CA ASN A 31 14.70 -10.60 -2.78
C ASN A 31 14.20 -11.72 -1.84
N SER A 32 15.03 -12.73 -1.60
CA SER A 32 14.66 -13.87 -0.75
C SER A 32 14.76 -13.58 0.74
N LYS A 33 15.53 -12.57 1.16
CA LYS A 33 15.82 -12.24 2.56
C LYS A 33 14.99 -11.07 3.09
N ILE A 34 14.74 -10.06 2.27
CA ILE A 34 13.97 -8.88 2.69
C ILE A 34 12.80 -8.62 1.76
N SER A 35 11.87 -7.80 2.21
CA SER A 35 10.83 -7.24 1.36
C SER A 35 10.53 -5.80 1.75
N ILE A 36 9.95 -5.10 0.79
CA ILE A 36 9.80 -3.66 0.82
C ILE A 36 8.34 -3.34 0.56
N SER A 37 7.73 -2.64 1.50
CA SER A 37 6.34 -2.21 1.42
C SER A 37 6.24 -0.70 1.61
N THR A 38 5.06 -0.16 1.31
CA THR A 38 4.77 1.27 1.45
C THR A 38 3.46 1.47 2.18
N GLY A 39 3.37 2.58 2.91
CA GLY A 39 2.14 3.08 3.50
C GLY A 39 1.71 4.39 2.86
N LEU A 40 0.40 4.59 2.76
CA LEU A 40 -0.20 5.90 2.45
C LEU A 40 -0.76 6.50 3.74
N VAL A 41 -0.85 7.82 3.81
CA VAL A 41 -1.50 8.54 4.93
C VAL A 41 -2.96 8.09 5.09
N ASP A 42 -3.60 7.79 3.97
CA ASP A 42 -4.96 7.28 3.88
C ASP A 42 -5.07 6.40 2.63
N ALA A 43 -5.05 5.08 2.81
CA ALA A 43 -5.10 4.14 1.70
C ALA A 43 -6.45 4.12 0.95
N GLN A 44 -7.50 4.81 1.44
CA GLN A 44 -8.79 4.87 0.75
C GLN A 44 -8.90 6.07 -0.20
N LYS A 45 -7.91 6.97 -0.20
CA LYS A 45 -7.88 8.15 -1.07
C LYS A 45 -6.86 8.00 -2.19
N GLU A 46 -7.32 8.18 -3.43
CA GLU A 46 -6.45 8.07 -4.60
C GLU A 46 -5.29 9.06 -4.55
N ASN A 47 -5.50 10.30 -4.08
CA ASN A 47 -4.44 11.33 -4.01
C ASN A 47 -3.72 11.36 -2.65
N SER A 48 -3.80 10.27 -1.88
CA SER A 48 -3.12 10.20 -0.59
C SER A 48 -1.60 10.18 -0.77
N PRO A 49 -0.85 10.98 0.00
CA PRO A 49 0.61 10.98 -0.03
C PRO A 49 1.20 9.66 0.48
N LEU A 50 2.39 9.33 -0.04
CA LEU A 50 3.28 8.32 0.53
C LEU A 50 3.67 8.71 1.97
N ASP A 51 3.29 7.88 2.94
CA ASP A 51 3.61 8.09 4.35
C ASP A 51 4.99 7.51 4.68
N TYR A 52 5.23 6.25 4.33
CA TYR A 52 6.49 5.58 4.62
C TYR A 52 6.87 4.52 3.59
N ILE A 53 8.16 4.19 3.56
CA ILE A 53 8.70 2.96 2.97
C ILE A 53 9.20 2.11 4.13
N TRP A 54 8.78 0.85 4.17
CA TRP A 54 9.20 -0.11 5.21
C TRP A 54 9.96 -1.27 4.58
N ILE A 55 11.14 -1.56 5.12
CA ILE A 55 12.01 -2.66 4.70
C ILE A 55 12.02 -3.69 5.82
N TYR A 56 11.42 -4.85 5.60
CA TYR A 56 11.32 -5.89 6.62
C TYR A 56 12.19 -7.10 6.28
N ASP A 57 12.76 -7.72 7.33
CA ASP A 57 13.41 -9.02 7.23
C ASP A 57 12.33 -10.12 7.11
N LYS A 58 12.41 -10.97 6.09
CA LYS A 58 11.43 -12.05 5.89
C LYS A 58 11.52 -13.15 6.95
N ARG A 59 12.59 -13.18 7.74
CA ARG A 59 12.76 -14.08 8.89
C ARG A 59 12.02 -13.56 10.12
N ASP A 60 11.67 -12.28 10.14
CA ASP A 60 11.02 -11.63 11.28
C ASP A 60 9.71 -12.33 11.66
N SER A 61 9.53 -12.53 12.95
CA SER A 61 8.37 -13.21 13.53
C SER A 61 8.20 -12.81 14.99
N SER A 62 6.99 -13.01 15.52
CA SER A 62 6.72 -12.74 16.95
C SER A 62 7.56 -13.58 17.91
N GLU A 63 8.01 -14.75 17.50
CA GLU A 63 8.85 -15.65 18.31
C GLU A 63 10.32 -15.29 18.23
N LYS A 64 10.76 -14.79 17.07
CA LYS A 64 12.13 -14.42 16.80
C LYS A 64 12.16 -13.12 15.99
N PRO A 65 12.26 -11.97 16.69
CA PRO A 65 12.32 -10.68 16.02
C PRO A 65 13.65 -10.54 15.27
N HIS A 66 13.58 -10.00 14.06
CA HIS A 66 14.71 -9.73 13.19
C HIS A 66 14.61 -8.29 12.66
N ASP A 67 15.64 -7.50 12.92
CA ASP A 67 15.67 -6.10 12.51
C ASP A 67 16.47 -5.89 11.22
N VAL A 68 16.07 -4.85 10.48
CA VAL A 68 16.84 -4.33 9.34
C VAL A 68 17.32 -2.92 9.66
N LYS A 69 18.61 -2.68 9.44
CA LYS A 69 19.21 -1.36 9.56
C LYS A 69 19.49 -0.75 8.20
N ILE A 70 18.97 0.43 7.95
CA ILE A 70 19.35 1.24 6.79
C ILE A 70 20.71 1.89 7.08
N LEU A 71 21.68 1.69 6.18
CA LEU A 71 23.05 2.17 6.38
C LEU A 71 23.26 3.60 5.92
N SER A 72 22.43 4.09 5.00
CA SER A 72 22.48 5.48 4.53
C SER A 72 21.69 6.39 5.48
N SER A 73 22.25 7.56 5.83
CA SER A 73 21.58 8.60 6.63
C SER A 73 20.49 9.36 5.87
N THR A 74 20.53 9.28 4.54
CA THR A 74 19.50 9.83 3.65
C THR A 74 19.26 8.88 2.48
N ILE A 75 18.07 8.93 1.90
CA ILE A 75 17.75 8.29 0.63
C ILE A 75 17.30 9.35 -0.38
N LYS A 76 17.31 8.98 -1.66
CA LYS A 76 16.74 9.81 -2.73
C LYS A 76 15.42 9.23 -3.22
N ILE A 77 14.42 10.09 -3.38
CA ILE A 77 13.19 9.78 -4.12
C ILE A 77 13.08 10.71 -5.33
N VAL A 78 12.68 10.17 -6.47
CA VAL A 78 12.38 10.93 -7.69
C VAL A 78 10.93 10.69 -8.08
N SER A 79 10.12 11.75 -8.13
CA SER A 79 8.71 11.68 -8.54
C SER A 79 8.39 12.92 -9.37
N ASP A 80 7.71 12.73 -10.51
CA ASP A 80 7.35 13.81 -11.45
C ASP A 80 8.53 14.76 -11.79
N GLY A 81 9.70 14.18 -12.07
CA GLY A 81 10.92 14.94 -12.41
C GLY A 81 11.55 15.72 -11.26
N LYS A 82 10.97 15.71 -10.07
CA LYS A 82 11.52 16.32 -8.85
C LYS A 82 12.31 15.30 -8.05
N GLU A 83 13.44 15.74 -7.50
CA GLU A 83 14.25 14.93 -6.58
C GLU A 83 14.04 15.40 -5.14
N TYR A 84 13.95 14.44 -4.23
CA TYR A 84 13.78 14.65 -2.80
C TYR A 84 14.86 13.89 -2.04
N THR A 85 15.51 14.56 -1.10
CA THR A 85 16.40 13.94 -0.12
C THR A 85 15.61 13.70 1.16
N ILE A 86 15.46 12.43 1.56
CA ILE A 86 14.69 12.02 2.73
C ILE A 86 15.65 11.53 3.79
N ALA A 87 15.58 12.10 4.99
CA ALA A 87 16.39 11.62 6.11
C ALA A 87 15.91 10.23 6.55
N THR A 88 16.84 9.35 6.91
CA THR A 88 16.51 8.08 7.55
C THR A 88 16.63 8.20 9.05
N THR A 89 15.88 7.38 9.78
CA THR A 89 16.03 7.27 11.23
C THR A 89 17.12 6.23 11.52
N PRO A 90 18.13 6.56 12.33
CA PRO A 90 19.14 5.58 12.74
C PRO A 90 18.51 4.33 13.36
N ASN A 91 18.99 3.16 12.95
CA ASN A 91 18.51 1.86 13.44
C ASN A 91 16.99 1.65 13.26
N SER A 92 16.40 2.26 12.23
CA SER A 92 15.02 2.01 11.84
C SER A 92 14.95 1.33 10.48
N GLU A 93 13.99 0.43 10.37
CA GLU A 93 13.52 -0.23 9.15
C GLU A 93 12.51 0.63 8.36
N ASN A 94 12.00 1.69 8.99
CA ASN A 94 11.00 2.59 8.42
C ASN A 94 11.64 3.91 7.99
N ILE A 95 11.35 4.31 6.75
CA ILE A 95 11.66 5.63 6.22
C ILE A 95 10.35 6.41 6.20
N HIS A 96 10.21 7.45 7.02
CA HIS A 96 9.03 8.31 7.03
C HIS A 96 9.19 9.45 6.03
N ILE A 97 8.28 9.55 5.06
CA ILE A 97 8.32 10.55 3.99
C ILE A 97 7.41 11.73 4.37
N TYR A 98 6.11 11.46 4.59
CA TYR A 98 5.12 12.52 4.78
C TYR A 98 5.38 13.37 6.02
N LYS A 99 5.84 12.75 7.11
CA LYS A 99 6.23 13.45 8.34
C LYS A 99 7.35 14.49 8.15
N GLN A 100 8.13 14.38 7.08
CA GLN A 100 9.18 15.34 6.73
C GLN A 100 8.67 16.49 5.84
N GLY A 101 7.35 16.56 5.57
CA GLY A 101 6.74 17.58 4.72
C GLY A 101 6.88 17.32 3.21
N VAL A 102 7.36 16.13 2.82
CA VAL A 102 7.47 15.73 1.41
C VAL A 102 6.17 15.06 0.95
N ILE A 103 5.58 15.56 -0.14
CA ILE A 103 4.32 15.08 -0.69
C ILE A 103 4.60 14.34 -2.00
N ILE A 104 4.41 13.02 -1.99
CA ILE A 104 4.53 12.15 -3.18
C ILE A 104 3.20 11.45 -3.38
N THR A 105 2.51 11.78 -4.47
CA THR A 105 1.18 11.24 -4.81
C THR A 105 1.20 10.36 -6.06
N ASP A 106 2.23 10.49 -6.89
CA ASP A 106 2.36 9.80 -8.17
C ASP A 106 3.45 8.73 -8.12
N ASP A 107 3.56 7.97 -9.20
CA ASP A 107 4.63 6.98 -9.39
C ASP A 107 6.00 7.61 -9.08
N PHE A 108 6.88 6.82 -8.46
CA PHE A 108 8.17 7.31 -8.01
C PHE A 108 9.27 6.27 -8.11
N LYS A 109 10.51 6.74 -8.10
CA LYS A 109 11.70 5.91 -7.94
C LYS A 109 12.38 6.18 -6.61
N ALA A 110 12.80 5.13 -5.92
CA ALA A 110 13.53 5.25 -4.66
C ALA A 110 14.94 4.65 -4.78
N TYR A 111 15.92 5.38 -4.25
CA TYR A 111 17.32 4.99 -4.18
C TYR A 111 17.68 4.84 -2.70
N ILE A 112 17.45 3.64 -2.17
CA ILE A 112 17.59 3.35 -0.73
C ILE A 112 19.07 3.11 -0.37
N GLY A 113 19.83 2.47 -1.25
CA GLY A 113 21.22 2.11 -1.01
C GLY A 113 21.32 0.77 -0.29
N LYS A 114 22.09 0.71 0.80
CA LYS A 114 22.41 -0.54 1.49
C LYS A 114 21.67 -0.68 2.80
N VAL A 115 21.30 -1.91 3.12
CA VAL A 115 20.76 -2.30 4.43
C VAL A 115 21.60 -3.43 5.03
N GLN A 116 21.57 -3.54 6.34
CA GLN A 116 22.22 -4.61 7.10
C GLN A 116 21.18 -5.36 7.92
N LEU A 117 21.21 -6.69 7.85
CA LEU A 117 20.43 -7.57 8.71
C LEU A 117 21.13 -7.76 10.06
N ASP A 118 20.39 -8.23 11.05
CA ASP A 118 20.89 -8.55 12.40
C ASP A 118 22.07 -9.54 12.43
N ASP A 119 22.15 -10.46 11.47
CA ASP A 119 23.27 -11.42 11.30
C ASP A 119 24.52 -10.80 10.65
N GLY A 120 24.49 -9.49 10.36
CA GLY A 120 25.57 -8.75 9.74
C GLY A 120 25.55 -8.76 8.21
N THR A 121 24.68 -9.55 7.56
CA THR A 121 24.52 -9.57 6.10
C THR A 121 24.20 -8.18 5.58
N ILE A 122 24.98 -7.70 4.61
CA ILE A 122 24.70 -6.45 3.88
C ILE A 122 23.99 -6.78 2.56
N ILE A 123 22.90 -6.08 2.28
CA ILE A 123 22.13 -6.18 1.03
C ILE A 123 22.17 -4.81 0.34
N ASP A 124 22.58 -4.81 -0.92
CA ASP A 124 22.48 -3.64 -1.79
C ASP A 124 21.11 -3.62 -2.47
N ILE A 125 20.34 -2.55 -2.27
CA ILE A 125 19.01 -2.38 -2.83
C ILE A 125 19.16 -1.56 -4.11
N PRO A 126 18.88 -2.14 -5.29
CA PRO A 126 18.93 -1.40 -6.54
C PRO A 126 17.87 -0.30 -6.56
N PRO A 127 17.96 0.67 -7.50
CA PRO A 127 16.90 1.65 -7.69
C PRO A 127 15.55 0.96 -7.91
N LEU A 128 14.55 1.34 -7.11
CA LEU A 128 13.21 0.76 -7.14
C LEU A 128 12.27 1.69 -7.90
N SER A 129 11.34 1.10 -8.65
CA SER A 129 10.23 1.82 -9.30
C SER A 129 8.93 1.39 -8.65
N PHE A 130 8.20 2.36 -8.10
CA PHE A 130 6.92 2.14 -7.45
C PHE A 130 5.81 2.71 -8.32
N LYS A 131 4.81 1.87 -8.58
CA LYS A 131 3.59 2.25 -9.29
C LYS A 131 2.41 2.35 -8.34
N LYS A 132 1.54 3.31 -8.57
CA LYS A 132 0.28 3.44 -7.85
C LYS A 132 -0.73 2.40 -8.34
N THR A 133 -1.15 1.53 -7.43
CA THR A 133 -2.12 0.48 -7.67
C THR A 133 -3.38 0.71 -6.85
N VAL A 134 -4.48 0.13 -7.32
CA VAL A 134 -5.76 0.13 -6.62
C VAL A 134 -6.31 -1.29 -6.59
N TYR A 135 -6.73 -1.68 -5.39
CA TYR A 135 -7.51 -2.87 -5.13
C TYR A 135 -8.94 -2.47 -4.81
N VAL A 136 -9.92 -3.11 -5.43
CA VAL A 136 -11.33 -2.73 -5.34
C VAL A 136 -12.17 -3.93 -4.96
N GLU A 137 -12.90 -3.82 -3.85
CA GLU A 137 -13.82 -4.84 -3.39
C GLU A 137 -15.25 -4.31 -3.34
N ARG A 138 -16.21 -5.18 -3.67
CA ARG A 138 -17.63 -4.93 -3.41
C ARG A 138 -18.05 -5.65 -2.15
N TYR A 139 -18.72 -4.92 -1.27
CA TYR A 139 -19.47 -5.46 -0.14
C TYR A 139 -20.96 -5.34 -0.43
N SER A 140 -21.73 -6.39 -0.16
CA SER A 140 -23.19 -6.30 -0.21
C SER A 140 -23.80 -7.09 0.95
N VAL A 141 -24.71 -6.47 1.68
CA VAL A 141 -25.38 -7.10 2.83
C VAL A 141 -26.10 -8.38 2.42
N ILE A 142 -26.63 -8.46 1.19
CA ILE A 142 -27.27 -9.66 0.65
C ILE A 142 -26.24 -10.78 0.42
N SER A 143 -25.12 -10.49 -0.25
CA SER A 143 -24.08 -11.52 -0.51
C SER A 143 -23.49 -12.05 0.78
N ASP A 144 -23.33 -11.20 1.79
CA ASP A 144 -22.59 -11.53 3.00
C ASP A 144 -23.49 -12.25 4.02
N THR A 145 -24.80 -12.07 3.93
CA THR A 145 -25.80 -12.80 4.75
C THR A 145 -26.20 -14.14 4.11
N ILE A 146 -26.28 -14.22 2.78
CA ILE A 146 -26.62 -15.48 2.07
C ILE A 146 -25.43 -16.44 2.05
N ASN A 147 -24.22 -15.93 1.88
CA ASN A 147 -23.00 -16.73 2.05
C ASN A 147 -22.61 -16.64 3.52
N ALA A 148 -22.85 -17.67 4.33
CA ALA A 148 -22.41 -17.73 5.73
C ALA A 148 -20.88 -17.54 5.86
N GLY A 149 -20.41 -16.28 5.93
CA GLY A 149 -18.98 -15.91 5.85
C GLY A 149 -18.50 -15.37 4.49
N GLY A 150 -19.41 -14.85 3.65
CA GLY A 150 -19.07 -14.26 2.35
C GLY A 150 -18.11 -13.08 2.48
N ARG A 151 -16.85 -13.29 2.09
CA ARG A 151 -15.85 -12.22 1.98
C ARG A 151 -16.23 -11.29 0.83
N GLY A 152 -15.92 -10.00 0.98
CA GLY A 152 -16.05 -9.02 -0.10
C GLY A 152 -15.48 -9.56 -1.41
N LYS A 153 -16.15 -9.28 -2.53
CA LYS A 153 -15.73 -9.78 -3.84
C LYS A 153 -14.74 -8.80 -4.45
N GLU A 154 -13.51 -9.24 -4.70
CA GLU A 154 -12.56 -8.50 -5.54
C GLU A 154 -13.19 -8.23 -6.91
N ILE A 155 -13.25 -6.96 -7.28
CA ILE A 155 -13.76 -6.49 -8.57
C ILE A 155 -12.59 -6.11 -9.49
N PHE A 156 -11.49 -5.64 -8.90
CA PHE A 156 -10.32 -5.18 -9.65
C PHE A 156 -9.08 -5.14 -8.77
N SER A 157 -7.93 -5.48 -9.36
CA SER A 157 -6.61 -5.22 -8.81
C SER A 157 -5.66 -4.89 -9.96
N GLY A 158 -4.96 -3.76 -9.87
CA GLY A 158 -4.09 -3.31 -10.96
C GLY A 158 -3.65 -1.86 -10.79
N THR A 159 -3.13 -1.26 -11.85
CA THR A 159 -2.75 0.16 -11.84
C THR A 159 -3.99 1.04 -11.77
N VAL A 160 -3.84 2.24 -11.20
CA VAL A 160 -4.92 3.24 -11.18
C VAL A 160 -5.35 3.62 -12.61
N GLU A 161 -4.40 3.68 -13.55
CA GLU A 161 -4.69 3.97 -14.96
C GLU A 161 -5.59 2.91 -15.60
N ASP A 162 -5.30 1.63 -15.38
CA ASP A 162 -6.09 0.53 -15.95
C ASP A 162 -7.50 0.50 -15.35
N TYR A 163 -7.63 0.78 -14.04
CA TYR A 163 -8.93 0.91 -13.39
C TYR A 163 -9.78 2.03 -14.01
N LYS A 164 -9.17 3.18 -14.29
CA LYS A 164 -9.85 4.31 -14.94
C LYS A 164 -10.28 3.98 -16.36
N LYS A 165 -9.50 3.19 -17.11
CA LYS A 165 -9.86 2.72 -18.46
C LYS A 165 -11.04 1.75 -18.44
N GLN A 166 -11.12 0.84 -17.47
CA GLN A 166 -12.23 -0.10 -17.34
C GLN A 166 -13.58 0.58 -17.01
N LYS A 167 -13.54 1.75 -16.38
CA LYS A 167 -14.73 2.54 -16.02
C LYS A 167 -15.28 3.42 -17.15
N LYS A 168 -14.52 3.63 -18.23
CA LYS A 168 -14.97 4.40 -19.40
C LYS A 168 -15.79 3.51 -20.32
#